data_AF-A0A699T6G1-F1
#
_entry.id   AF-A0A699T6G1-F1
#
_cell.length_a   1.000
_cell.length_b   1.000
_cell.length_c   1.000
_cell.angle_alpha   90.00
_cell.angle_beta   90.00
_cell.angle_gamma   90.00
#
_symmetry.space_group_name_H-M   'P 1'
#
loop_
_entity.id
_entity.type
_entity.pdbx_description
1 polymer ?
#
loop_
_entity_poly.entity_id
_entity_poly.type
_entity_poly.pdbx_seq_one_letter_code
_entity_poly.pdbx_strand_id
1 'polypeptide(L)' 'TPIVAYKLDLPEELSRVHNTFHVSNLKKCQANEPLAVSLDGLHFYDKLHFVEEPVEIVNHEVKRLKRSRIPLVKV' A
#
# COMPACT_ATOMS: atom_id res chain seq x y z
N THR A 1 0.55 16.82 -3.97
CA THR A 1 -0.47 16.81 -2.89
C THR A 1 0.00 15.86 -1.82
N PRO A 2 0.10 16.24 -0.53
CA PRO A 2 0.51 15.30 0.50
C PRO A 2 -0.54 14.19 0.59
N ILE A 3 -0.07 12.94 0.56
CA ILE A 3 -0.91 11.76 0.75
C ILE A 3 -1.07 11.61 2.25
N VAL A 4 -2.29 11.82 2.77
CA VAL A 4 -2.55 11.67 4.21
C VAL A 4 -2.75 10.18 4.50
N ALA A 5 -2.02 9.66 5.46
CA ALA A 5 -2.15 8.30 5.94
C ALA A 5 -2.99 8.28 7.22
N TYR A 6 -4.04 7.46 7.24
CA TYR A 6 -4.87 7.25 8.42
C TYR A 6 -4.69 5.81 8.90
N LYS A 7 -4.55 5.65 10.22
CA LYS A 7 -4.61 4.34 10.86
C LYS A 7 -6.04 4.14 11.36
N LEU A 8 -6.72 3.11 10.89
CA LEU A 8 -8.09 2.79 11.27
C LEU A 8 -8.12 1.59 12.22
N ASP A 9 -9.08 1.57 13.13
CA ASP A 9 -9.40 0.36 13.89
C ASP A 9 -10.27 -0.54 13.00
N LEU A 10 -9.74 -1.70 12.64
CA LEU A 10 -10.39 -2.64 11.74
C LEU A 10 -11.13 -3.73 12.53
N PRO A 11 -12.27 -4.24 12.03
CA PRO A 11 -12.89 -5.46 12.53
C PRO A 11 -11.94 -6.66 12.49
N GLU A 12 -12.20 -7.68 13.31
CA GLU A 12 -11.35 -8.88 13.43
C GLU A 12 -11.29 -9.68 12.12
N GLU A 13 -12.38 -9.63 11.33
CA GLU A 13 -12.49 -10.20 9.99
C GLU A 13 -11.44 -9.63 9.01
N LEU A 14 -10.94 -8.41 9.29
CA LEU A 14 -9.91 -7.71 8.51
C LEU A 14 -8.54 -7.71 9.19
N SER A 15 -8.31 -8.53 10.21
CA SER A 15 -7.05 -8.58 10.98
C SER A 15 -5.79 -8.81 10.13
N ARG A 16 -5.93 -9.41 8.94
CA ARG A 16 -4.84 -9.63 7.97
C ARG A 16 -4.55 -8.43 7.07
N VAL A 17 -5.43 -7.44 7.04
CA VAL A 17 -5.28 -6.23 6.22
C VAL A 17 -4.45 -5.19 6.97
N HIS A 18 -3.51 -4.55 6.29
CA HIS A 18 -2.80 -3.41 6.86
C HIS A 18 -3.80 -2.29 7.19
N ASN A 19 -3.79 -1.85 8.45
CA ASN A 19 -4.75 -0.85 8.92
C ASN A 19 -4.37 0.60 8.62
N THR A 20 -3.31 0.81 7.82
CA THR A 20 -2.89 2.14 7.37
C THR A 20 -3.33 2.37 5.94
N PHE A 21 -4.16 3.38 5.73
CA PHE A 21 -4.73 3.72 4.43
C PHE A 21 -4.26 5.09 3.97
N HIS A 22 -3.80 5.15 2.72
CA HIS A 22 -3.44 6.39 2.03
C HIS A 22 -4.68 6.96 1.35
N VAL A 23 -5.25 8.02 1.92
CA VAL A 23 -6.43 8.68 1.36
C VAL A 23 -5.98 9.86 0.52
N SER A 24 -6.23 9.78 -0.79
CA SER A 24 -6.13 10.93 -1.68
C SER A 24 -7.42 11.75 -1.56
N ASN A 25 -7.31 13.09 -1.48
CA ASN A 25 -8.47 13.98 -1.58
C ASN A 25 -9.03 13.91 -3.01
N LEU A 26 -9.88 12.91 -3.27
CA LEU A 26 -10.72 12.87 -4.46
C LEU A 26 -11.73 14.03 -4.39
N LYS A 27 -12.15 14.54 -5.55
CA LYS A 27 -13.25 15.52 -5.62
C LYS A 27 -14.46 14.95 -4.89
N LYS A 28 -15.17 15.79 -4.11
CA LYS A 28 -16.35 15.40 -3.32
C LYS A 28 -17.26 14.49 -4.17
N CYS A 29 -17.45 13.26 -3.72
CA CYS A 29 -18.39 12.33 -4.33
C CYS A 29 -19.80 12.75 -3.92
N GLN A 30 -20.71 13.01 -4.87
CA GLN A 30 -22.14 13.22 -4.60
C GLN A 30 -22.85 11.88 -4.63
N ALA A 31 -22.60 11.04 -3.62
CA ALA A 31 -23.41 9.86 -3.40
C ALA A 31 -24.54 10.24 -2.43
N ASN A 32 -25.79 10.06 -2.84
CA ASN A 32 -26.96 10.33 -2.00
C ASN A 32 -27.16 9.25 -0.92
N GLU A 33 -26.49 8.10 -1.06
CA GLU A 33 -26.59 6.94 -0.18
C GLU A 33 -25.17 6.41 0.11
N PRO A 34 -24.91 5.84 1.32
CA PRO A 34 -23.63 5.22 1.61
C PRO A 34 -23.33 4.10 0.60
N LEU A 35 -22.25 4.24 -0.17
CA LEU A 35 -21.71 3.17 -1.02
C LEU A 35 -20.95 2.14 -0.16
N ALA A 36 -21.59 1.65 0.91
CA ALA A 36 -21.02 0.62 1.76
C ALA A 36 -21.03 -0.72 1.02
N VAL A 37 -19.84 -1.32 0.88
CA VAL A 37 -19.69 -2.67 0.32
C VAL A 37 -19.81 -3.67 1.47
N SER A 38 -20.66 -4.70 1.33
CA SER A 38 -20.73 -5.78 2.32
C SER A 38 -19.43 -6.59 2.35
N LEU A 39 -19.03 -7.00 3.55
CA LEU A 39 -17.88 -7.86 3.78
C LEU A 39 -18.19 -9.36 3.59
N ASP A 40 -19.46 -9.76 3.49
CA ASP A 40 -19.90 -11.18 3.50
C ASP A 40 -19.33 -12.03 2.35
N GLY A 41 -18.87 -11.40 1.26
CA GLY A 41 -18.25 -12.09 0.11
C GLY A 41 -16.72 -12.02 0.08
N LEU A 42 -16.09 -11.34 1.06
CA LEU A 42 -14.65 -11.07 1.04
C LEU A 42 -13.89 -12.23 1.70
N HIS A 43 -13.58 -13.25 0.90
CA HIS A 43 -12.80 -14.40 1.39
C HIS A 43 -11.31 -14.07 1.42
N PHE A 44 -10.78 -13.76 2.60
CA PHE A 44 -9.34 -13.69 2.82
C PHE A 44 -8.77 -15.11 2.87
N TYR A 45 -7.98 -15.48 1.85
CA TYR A 45 -7.32 -16.79 1.85
C TYR A 45 -6.33 -16.87 3.01
N ASP A 46 -6.57 -17.80 3.93
CA ASP A 46 -5.71 -18.02 5.09
C ASP A 46 -4.26 -18.38 4.74
N LYS A 47 -4.05 -18.87 3.51
CA LYS A 47 -2.75 -19.26 2.95
C LYS A 47 -2.12 -18.20 2.04
N LEU A 48 -2.61 -16.96 2.03
CA LEU A 48 -1.88 -15.84 1.42
C LEU A 48 -0.65 -15.52 2.27
N HIS A 49 0.28 -16.47 2.31
CA HIS A 49 1.64 -16.24 2.75
C HIS A 49 2.35 -15.61 1.57
N PHE A 50 2.62 -14.31 1.65
CA PHE A 50 3.59 -13.71 0.77
C PHE A 50 4.95 -14.24 1.21
N VAL A 51 5.49 -15.20 0.47
CA VAL A 51 6.91 -15.52 0.59
C VAL A 51 7.61 -14.42 -0.17
N GLU A 52 8.20 -13.48 0.57
CA GLU A 52 9.07 -12.48 -0.02
C GLU A 52 10.30 -13.22 -0.59
N GLU A 53 10.28 -13.52 -1.89
CA GLU A 53 11.44 -14.08 -2.56
C GLU A 53 12.46 -12.94 -2.74
N PRO A 54 13.64 -13.04 -2.11
CA PRO A 54 14.67 -12.04 -2.30
C PRO A 54 15.10 -12.06 -3.76
N VAL A 55 14.84 -10.98 -4.47
CA VAL A 55 15.38 -10.81 -5.83
C VAL A 55 16.81 -10.32 -5.70
N GLU A 56 17.73 -11.05 -6.33
CA GLU A 56 19.15 -10.73 -6.29
C GLU A 56 19.41 -9.40 -6.99
N ILE A 57 20.17 -8.51 -6.33
CA ILE A 57 20.61 -7.28 -6.96
C ILE A 57 21.74 -7.64 -7.93
N VAL A 58 21.43 -7.67 -9.23
CA VAL A 58 22.39 -8.04 -10.27
C VAL A 58 23.40 -6.95 -10.59
N ASN A 59 23.16 -5.69 -10.20
CA ASN A 59 24.10 -4.59 -10.41
C ASN A 59 23.88 -3.40 -9.48
N HIS A 60 24.96 -2.66 -9.18
CA HIS A 60 24.95 -1.42 -8.41
C HIS A 60 25.68 -0.31 -9.16
N GLU A 61 25.05 0.87 -9.27
CA GLU A 61 25.66 2.09 -9.80
C GLU A 61 25.43 3.24 -8.83
N VAL A 62 26.34 4.22 -8.77
CA VAL A 62 26.11 5.46 -8.00
C VAL A 62 26.07 6.65 -8.94
N LYS A 63 24.89 7.24 -9.10
CA LYS A 63 24.72 8.44 -9.90
C LYS A 63 25.05 9.68 -9.06
N ARG A 64 26.07 10.45 -9.48
CA ARG A 64 26.39 11.75 -8.86
C ARG A 64 25.52 12.84 -9.48
N LEU A 65 24.78 13.55 -8.64
CA LEU A 65 24.08 14.79 -8.97
C LEU A 65 24.88 15.99 -8.43
N LYS A 66 24.43 17.22 -8.75
CA LYS A 66 25.13 18.45 -8.34
C LYS A 66 25.34 18.57 -6.81
N ARG A 67 24.44 18.02 -6.00
CA ARG A 67 24.48 18.12 -4.52
C ARG A 67 24.34 16.78 -3.78
N SER A 68 24.21 15.66 -4.50
CA SER A 68 23.95 14.36 -3.86
C SER A 68 24.50 13.19 -4.68
N ARG A 69 24.52 12.01 -4.06
CA ARG A 69 24.86 10.74 -4.71
C ARG A 69 23.70 9.78 -4.46
N ILE A 70 23.20 9.13 -5.50
CA ILE A 70 22.06 8.21 -5.41
C ILE A 70 22.55 6.81 -5.82
N PRO A 71 22.48 5.81 -4.93
CA PRO A 71 22.65 4.41 -5.31
C PRO A 71 21.49 3.97 -6.21
N LEU A 72 21.82 3.43 -7.36
CA LEU A 72 20.92 2.75 -8.27
C LEU A 72 21.24 1.27 -8.20
N VAL A 73 20.21 0.45 -8.08
CA VAL A 73 20.32 -1.00 -8.07
C VAL A 73 19.50 -1.56 -9.20
N LYS A 74 20.05 -2.54 -9.91
CA LYS A 74 19.30 -3.36 -10.84
C LYS A 74 18.89 -4.61 -10.08
N VAL A 75 17.59 -4.74 -9.87
CA VAL A 75 16.92 -5.91 -9.30
C VAL A 75 16.49 -6.80 -10.45
#